data_AF-A0A8T2UFV7-F1
#
_entry.id   AF-A0A8T2UFV7-F1
#
_cell.length_a   1.000
_cell.length_b   1.000
_cell.length_c   1.000
_cell.angle_alpha   90.00
_cell.angle_beta   90.00
_cell.angle_gamma   90.00
#
_symmetry.space_group_name_H-M   'P 1'
#
loop_
_entity.id
_entity.type
_entity.pdbx_description
1 polymer ?
#
loop_
_entity_poly.entity_id
_entity_poly.type
_entity_poly.pdbx_seq_one_letter_code
_entity_poly.pdbx_strand_id
1 'polypeptide(L)'
;MVIWTALITGYADLGHNDKALDCCYQMQKEGISLASATLICGLKGCGSSGSIKQGRMLHLEIAKKGLDTELNVANTLVDMYAKCGHLADAEEVFCKLQSCSLISWTALITGYAQLGNGKAVFDTFKRMLAEGLQPNFVTLISLLSVCSHAGLLTEGLLYFYYAIHEYNLIPCVEHYTCIADLLGRAGHIDKAVTLIQKMPCHPSIGLWLSVLGACKKWGDTNLGQVAFENMIQLDDRVSAAYIDMHNIYADIRAQ
;
A
#
# COMPACT_ATOMS: atom_id res chain seq x y z
N MET A 1 20.97 15.06 -24.77
CA MET A 1 19.56 14.62 -24.71
C MET A 1 19.46 13.11 -24.50
N VAL A 2 19.94 12.27 -25.42
CA VAL A 2 19.82 10.79 -25.33
C VAL A 2 20.48 10.18 -24.08
N ILE A 3 21.64 10.69 -23.64
CA ILE A 3 22.38 10.17 -22.48
C ILE A 3 21.62 10.40 -21.16
N TRP A 4 21.06 11.60 -20.97
CA TRP A 4 20.28 11.95 -19.78
C TRP A 4 19.02 11.08 -19.67
N THR A 5 18.29 10.91 -20.79
CA THR A 5 17.11 10.05 -20.81
C THR A 5 17.47 8.59 -20.50
N ALA A 6 18.55 8.06 -21.07
CA ALA A 6 19.00 6.70 -20.78
C ALA A 6 19.43 6.51 -19.31
N LEU A 7 20.14 7.48 -18.73
CA LEU A 7 20.60 7.44 -17.34
C LEU A 7 19.42 7.48 -16.36
N ILE A 8 18.44 8.36 -16.62
CA ILE A 8 17.25 8.54 -15.78
C ILE A 8 16.37 7.29 -15.81
N THR A 9 16.11 6.73 -17.01
CA THR A 9 15.36 5.49 -17.14
C THR A 9 16.08 4.33 -16.46
N GLY A 10 17.41 4.22 -16.65
CA GLY A 10 18.20 3.19 -15.98
C GLY A 10 18.17 3.29 -14.45
N TYR A 11 18.24 4.49 -13.88
CA TYR A 11 18.08 4.67 -12.42
C TYR A 11 16.66 4.34 -11.96
N ALA A 12 15.64 4.71 -12.72
CA ALA A 12 14.25 4.40 -12.39
C ALA A 12 13.97 2.89 -12.44
N ASP A 13 14.49 2.18 -13.44
CA ASP A 13 14.32 0.73 -13.60
C ASP A 13 15.02 -0.04 -12.47
N LEU A 14 16.14 0.49 -11.95
CA LEU A 14 16.85 -0.04 -10.78
C LEU A 14 16.25 0.42 -9.43
N GLY A 15 15.14 1.18 -9.45
CA GLY A 15 14.49 1.69 -8.24
C GLY A 15 15.24 2.81 -7.53
N HIS A 16 16.29 3.38 -8.13
CA HIS A 16 17.05 4.52 -7.62
C HIS A 16 16.37 5.85 -7.95
N ASN A 17 15.15 5.99 -7.45
CA ASN A 17 14.25 7.11 -7.71
C ASN A 17 14.85 8.48 -7.34
N ASP A 18 15.62 8.57 -6.26
CA ASP A 18 16.27 9.82 -5.84
C ASP A 18 17.33 10.28 -6.85
N LYS A 19 18.16 9.35 -7.33
CA LYS A 19 19.18 9.65 -8.36
C LYS A 19 18.55 10.02 -9.70
N ALA A 20 17.45 9.33 -10.06
CA ALA A 20 16.67 9.67 -11.25
C ALA A 20 16.11 11.10 -11.14
N LEU A 21 15.62 11.49 -9.96
CA LEU A 21 15.09 12.82 -9.67
C LEU A 21 16.17 13.91 -9.70
N ASP A 22 17.35 13.64 -9.12
CA ASP A 22 18.50 14.56 -9.18
C ASP A 22 18.91 14.81 -10.64
N CYS A 23 18.99 13.76 -11.45
CA CYS A 23 19.30 13.89 -12.88
C CYS A 23 18.23 14.70 -13.64
N CYS A 24 16.94 14.51 -13.32
CA CYS A 24 15.86 15.34 -13.89
C CYS A 24 16.03 16.82 -13.53
N TYR A 25 16.39 17.10 -12.27
CA TYR A 25 16.58 18.46 -11.78
C TYR A 25 17.77 19.17 -12.46
N GLN A 26 18.89 18.47 -12.65
CA GLN A 26 20.04 19.02 -13.39
C GLN A 26 19.70 19.26 -14.86
N MET A 27 19.00 18.33 -15.51
CA MET A 27 18.57 18.48 -16.90
C MET A 27 17.64 19.70 -17.09
N GLN A 28 16.77 19.99 -16.10
CA GLN A 28 15.97 21.23 -16.10
C GLN A 28 16.82 22.49 -15.91
N LYS A 29 17.81 22.47 -15.01
CA LYS A 29 18.74 23.60 -14.81
C LYS A 29 19.54 23.94 -16.07
N GLU A 30 19.90 22.93 -16.84
CA GLU A 30 20.58 23.08 -18.13
C GLU A 30 19.64 23.52 -19.27
N GLY A 31 18.34 23.74 -18.99
CA GLY A 31 17.36 24.20 -19.97
C GLY A 31 16.98 23.15 -21.00
N ILE A 32 17.26 21.87 -20.74
CA ILE A 32 17.00 20.80 -21.70
C ILE A 32 15.55 20.32 -21.54
N SER A 33 14.80 20.32 -22.64
CA SER A 33 13.41 19.84 -22.69
C SER A 33 13.31 18.38 -22.27
N LEU A 34 12.50 18.10 -21.25
CA LEU A 34 12.23 16.74 -20.76
C LEU A 34 11.30 15.99 -21.72
N ALA A 35 11.65 14.74 -22.02
CA ALA A 35 10.76 13.80 -22.72
C ALA A 35 9.68 13.26 -21.77
N SER A 36 8.57 12.72 -22.31
CA SER A 36 7.47 12.14 -21.51
C SER A 36 7.96 11.07 -20.52
N ALA A 37 8.86 10.17 -20.96
CA ALA A 37 9.47 9.16 -20.10
C ALA A 37 10.27 9.77 -18.91
N THR A 38 10.97 10.88 -19.14
CA THR A 38 11.76 11.57 -18.11
C THR A 38 10.86 12.25 -17.09
N LEU A 39 9.75 12.84 -17.54
CA LEU A 39 8.74 13.43 -16.65
C LEU A 39 8.08 12.37 -15.76
N ILE A 40 7.73 11.21 -16.33
CA ILE A 40 7.19 10.06 -15.58
C ILE A 40 8.18 9.60 -14.50
N CYS A 41 9.46 9.46 -14.83
CA CYS A 41 10.48 9.07 -13.85
C CYS A 41 10.64 10.11 -12.73
N GLY A 42 10.65 11.40 -13.08
CA GLY A 42 10.69 12.48 -12.10
C GLY A 42 9.48 12.47 -11.16
N LEU A 43 8.28 12.23 -11.69
CA LEU A 43 7.06 12.12 -10.88
C LEU A 43 7.12 10.92 -9.92
N LYS A 44 7.56 9.75 -10.39
CA LYS A 44 7.77 8.56 -9.53
C LYS A 44 8.75 8.85 -8.39
N GLY A 45 9.82 9.58 -8.70
CA GLY A 45 10.78 10.07 -7.70
C GLY A 45 10.15 11.02 -6.69
N CYS A 46 9.31 11.95 -7.14
CA CYS A 46 8.62 12.88 -6.26
C CYS A 46 7.65 12.15 -5.32
N GLY A 47 6.90 11.17 -5.84
CA GLY A 47 5.98 10.38 -5.02
C GLY A 47 6.72 9.53 -3.99
N SER A 48 7.87 8.96 -4.34
CA SER A 48 8.66 8.13 -3.42
C SER A 48 9.33 8.95 -2.30
N SER A 49 9.78 10.18 -2.61
CA SER A 49 10.46 11.07 -1.68
C SER A 49 9.52 12.05 -0.94
N GLY A 50 8.24 12.09 -1.30
CA GLY A 50 7.29 13.09 -0.79
C GLY A 50 7.56 14.52 -1.28
N SER A 51 8.34 14.69 -2.36
CA SER A 51 8.80 15.99 -2.88
C SER A 51 7.70 16.73 -3.67
N ILE A 52 6.63 17.16 -2.99
CA ILE A 52 5.45 17.76 -3.63
C ILE A 52 5.76 19.03 -4.44
N LYS A 53 6.71 19.87 -3.99
CA LYS A 53 7.05 21.12 -4.70
C LYS A 53 7.61 20.81 -6.09
N GLN A 54 8.53 19.86 -6.17
CA GLN A 54 9.09 19.35 -7.42
C GLN A 54 8.03 18.65 -8.27
N GLY A 55 7.17 17.83 -7.65
CA GLY A 55 6.05 17.17 -8.33
C GLY A 55 5.10 18.15 -9.02
N ARG A 56 4.76 19.25 -8.36
CA ARG A 56 3.94 20.34 -8.94
C ARG A 56 4.65 21.08 -10.07
N MET A 57 5.96 21.31 -9.95
CA MET A 57 6.75 21.88 -11.05
C MET A 57 6.75 20.98 -12.29
N LEU A 58 6.91 19.66 -12.11
CA LEU A 58 6.81 18.69 -13.20
C LEU A 58 5.40 18.64 -13.78
N HIS A 59 4.35 18.72 -12.94
CA HIS A 59 2.97 18.78 -13.41
C HIS A 59 2.71 20.02 -14.29
N LEU A 60 3.22 21.19 -13.91
CA LEU A 60 3.12 22.40 -14.73
C LEU A 60 3.81 22.24 -16.09
N GLU A 61 4.98 21.58 -16.11
CA GLU A 61 5.70 21.31 -17.36
C GLU A 61 4.96 20.31 -18.25
N ILE A 62 4.35 19.29 -17.65
CA ILE A 62 3.47 18.32 -18.33
C ILE A 62 2.28 19.03 -18.97
N ALA A 63 1.60 19.91 -18.23
CA ALA A 63 0.45 20.66 -18.72
C ALA A 63 0.83 21.61 -19.87
N LYS A 64 1.98 22.29 -19.78
CA LYS A 64 2.50 23.13 -20.89
C LYS A 64 2.74 22.34 -22.17
N LYS A 65 3.11 21.07 -22.04
CA LYS A 65 3.33 20.15 -23.16
C LYS A 65 2.05 19.46 -23.64
N GLY A 66 0.92 19.66 -22.97
CA GLY A 66 -0.35 18.98 -23.25
C GLY A 66 -0.30 17.46 -23.02
N LEU A 67 0.59 17.00 -22.12
CA LEU A 67 0.79 15.58 -21.83
C LEU A 67 -0.05 15.11 -20.63
N ASP A 68 -0.76 16.02 -19.95
CA ASP A 68 -1.58 15.75 -18.77
C ASP A 68 -2.81 14.87 -19.06
N THR A 69 -3.19 14.74 -20.33
CA THR A 69 -4.25 13.82 -20.78
C THR A 69 -3.70 12.46 -21.23
N GLU A 70 -2.38 12.29 -21.36
CA GLU A 70 -1.80 10.98 -21.68
C GLU A 70 -1.98 10.04 -20.49
N LEU A 71 -2.66 8.91 -20.70
CA LEU A 71 -3.05 7.98 -19.63
C LEU A 71 -1.88 7.60 -18.70
N ASN A 72 -0.71 7.30 -19.25
CA ASN A 72 0.46 6.92 -18.44
C ASN A 72 0.98 8.09 -17.58
N VAL A 73 0.99 9.31 -18.12
CA VAL A 73 1.45 10.50 -17.40
C VAL A 73 0.43 10.86 -16.32
N ALA A 74 -0.85 10.89 -16.65
CA ALA A 74 -1.94 11.15 -15.73
C ALA A 74 -2.02 10.13 -14.58
N ASN A 75 -1.89 8.82 -14.87
CA ASN A 75 -1.78 7.78 -13.84
C ASN A 75 -0.61 8.04 -12.89
N THR A 76 0.54 8.47 -13.43
CA THR A 76 1.73 8.77 -12.62
C THR A 76 1.55 10.04 -11.80
N LEU A 77 0.83 11.04 -12.31
CA LEU A 77 0.45 12.24 -11.56
C LEU A 77 -0.48 11.91 -10.38
N VAL A 78 -1.51 11.09 -10.61
CA VAL A 78 -2.41 10.62 -9.54
C VAL A 78 -1.62 9.89 -8.45
N ASP A 79 -0.76 8.94 -8.83
CA ASP A 79 0.10 8.20 -7.88
C ASP A 79 1.04 9.13 -7.11
N MET A 80 1.68 10.09 -7.79
CA MET A 80 2.58 11.06 -7.15
C MET A 80 1.84 11.93 -6.12
N TYR A 81 0.70 12.52 -6.48
CA TYR A 81 -0.08 13.34 -5.56
C TYR A 81 -0.62 12.52 -4.39
N ALA A 82 -1.11 11.30 -4.65
CA ALA A 82 -1.59 10.40 -3.62
C ALA A 82 -0.50 10.05 -2.60
N LYS A 83 0.68 9.64 -3.06
CA LYS A 83 1.83 9.33 -2.18
C LYS A 83 2.36 10.54 -1.42
N CYS A 84 2.25 11.74 -2.00
CA CYS A 84 2.57 12.99 -1.29
C CYS A 84 1.49 13.43 -0.28
N GLY A 85 0.37 12.69 -0.16
CA GLY A 85 -0.74 13.04 0.73
C GLY A 85 -1.65 14.15 0.20
N HIS A 86 -1.51 14.55 -1.07
CA HIS A 86 -2.29 15.62 -1.71
C HIS A 86 -3.47 15.05 -2.49
N LEU A 87 -4.43 14.42 -1.80
CA LEU A 87 -5.51 13.67 -2.44
C LEU A 87 -6.49 14.53 -3.25
N ALA A 88 -6.72 15.78 -2.87
CA ALA A 88 -7.56 16.68 -3.67
C ALA A 88 -6.95 16.94 -5.06
N ASP A 89 -5.63 17.15 -5.12
CA ASP A 89 -4.90 17.31 -6.38
C ASP A 89 -4.93 15.99 -7.18
N ALA A 90 -4.80 14.84 -6.51
CA ALA A 90 -4.92 13.52 -7.13
C ALA A 90 -6.31 13.28 -7.74
N GLU A 91 -7.37 13.65 -7.03
CA GLU A 91 -8.75 13.57 -7.53
C GLU A 91 -9.00 14.51 -8.70
N GLU A 92 -8.43 15.71 -8.68
CA GLU A 92 -8.58 16.66 -9.79
C GLU A 92 -7.97 16.11 -11.07
N VAL A 93 -6.76 15.55 -10.99
CA VAL A 93 -6.10 14.89 -12.14
C VAL A 93 -6.91 13.67 -12.58
N PHE A 94 -7.38 12.86 -11.62
CA PHE A 94 -8.20 11.69 -11.89
C PHE A 94 -9.51 12.04 -12.63
N CYS A 95 -10.21 13.09 -12.19
CA CYS A 95 -11.47 13.52 -12.81
C CYS A 95 -11.31 14.06 -14.24
N LYS A 96 -10.09 14.47 -14.63
CA LYS A 96 -9.79 14.92 -16.00
C LYS A 96 -9.55 13.76 -16.97
N LEU A 97 -9.40 12.53 -16.48
CA LEU A 97 -9.22 11.36 -17.32
C LEU A 97 -10.53 11.00 -18.04
N GLN A 98 -10.49 10.92 -19.37
CA GLN A 98 -11.63 10.46 -20.18
C GLN A 98 -11.94 8.97 -19.96
N SER A 99 -10.94 8.18 -19.61
CA SER A 99 -11.06 6.77 -19.27
C SER A 99 -10.07 6.47 -18.15
N CYS A 100 -10.59 6.04 -17.00
CA CYS A 100 -9.75 5.64 -15.88
C CYS A 100 -9.29 4.18 -16.09
N SER A 101 -8.01 3.94 -15.86
CA SER A 101 -7.44 2.58 -15.85
C SER A 101 -7.53 1.97 -14.45
N LEU A 102 -7.39 0.64 -14.34
CA LEU A 102 -7.25 -0.03 -13.05
C LEU A 102 -6.11 0.58 -12.21
N ILE A 103 -5.03 1.05 -12.85
CA ILE A 103 -3.88 1.68 -12.17
C ILE A 103 -4.31 2.98 -11.49
N SER A 104 -5.01 3.88 -12.19
CA SER A 104 -5.50 5.14 -11.60
C SER A 104 -6.47 4.90 -10.44
N TRP A 105 -7.40 3.94 -10.58
CA TRP A 105 -8.34 3.58 -9.52
C TRP A 105 -7.61 3.03 -8.29
N THR A 106 -6.68 2.10 -8.52
CA THR A 106 -5.87 1.49 -7.45
C THR A 106 -5.04 2.55 -6.72
N ALA A 107 -4.43 3.49 -7.44
CA ALA A 107 -3.62 4.56 -6.87
C ALA A 107 -4.47 5.46 -5.94
N LEU A 108 -5.67 5.84 -6.38
CA LEU A 108 -6.57 6.68 -5.59
C LEU A 108 -7.07 5.94 -4.33
N ILE A 109 -7.49 4.67 -4.48
CA ILE A 109 -7.91 3.82 -3.35
C ILE A 109 -6.76 3.66 -2.34
N THR A 110 -5.55 3.40 -2.82
CA THR A 110 -4.37 3.23 -1.95
C THR A 110 -4.04 4.52 -1.21
N GLY A 111 -4.07 5.67 -1.89
CA GLY A 111 -3.87 6.98 -1.27
C GLY A 111 -4.88 7.27 -0.17
N TYR A 112 -6.16 6.96 -0.41
CA TYR A 112 -7.19 7.09 0.62
C TYR A 112 -6.97 6.16 1.82
N ALA A 113 -6.57 4.92 1.58
CA ALA A 113 -6.28 3.96 2.64
C ALA A 113 -5.11 4.40 3.52
N GLN A 114 -4.03 4.94 2.91
CA GLN A 114 -2.85 5.42 3.62
C GLN A 114 -3.13 6.61 4.54
N LEU A 115 -4.09 7.47 4.17
CA LEU A 115 -4.55 8.57 5.04
C LEU A 115 -5.67 8.16 6.01
N GLY A 116 -6.05 6.88 6.05
CA GLY A 116 -7.11 6.37 6.93
C GLY A 116 -8.52 6.81 6.54
N ASN A 117 -8.74 7.31 5.33
CA ASN A 117 -10.05 7.74 4.86
C ASN A 117 -10.87 6.55 4.33
N GLY A 118 -11.36 5.72 5.25
CA GLY A 118 -12.06 4.48 4.91
C GLY A 118 -13.33 4.69 4.09
N LYS A 119 -14.07 5.78 4.34
CA LYS A 119 -15.27 6.10 3.55
C LYS A 119 -14.93 6.31 2.08
N ALA A 120 -13.93 7.15 1.80
CA ALA A 120 -13.49 7.41 0.43
C ALA A 120 -12.94 6.14 -0.25
N VAL A 121 -12.26 5.25 0.49
CA VAL A 121 -11.84 3.93 -0.02
C VAL A 121 -13.03 3.13 -0.54
N PHE A 122 -14.08 2.95 0.28
CA PHE A 122 -15.22 2.13 -0.12
C PHE A 122 -16.06 2.78 -1.22
N ASP A 123 -16.25 4.10 -1.19
CA ASP A 123 -16.99 4.82 -2.22
C ASP A 123 -16.24 4.77 -3.58
N THR A 124 -14.92 4.93 -3.55
CA THR A 124 -14.06 4.81 -4.75
C THR A 124 -14.03 3.39 -5.28
N PHE A 125 -13.96 2.37 -4.42
CA PHE A 125 -14.03 0.97 -4.82
C PHE A 125 -15.36 0.62 -5.49
N LYS A 126 -16.49 1.08 -4.94
CA LYS A 126 -17.82 0.88 -5.57
C LYS A 126 -17.89 1.52 -6.95
N ARG A 127 -17.33 2.72 -7.13
CA ARG A 127 -17.26 3.39 -8.45
C ARG A 127 -16.42 2.60 -9.44
N MET A 128 -15.26 2.09 -9.01
CA MET A 128 -14.41 1.22 -9.84
C MET A 128 -15.17 -0.01 -10.33
N LEU A 129 -15.93 -0.68 -9.45
CA LEU A 129 -16.76 -1.83 -9.82
C LEU A 129 -17.89 -1.44 -10.80
N ALA A 130 -18.50 -0.26 -10.62
CA ALA A 130 -19.55 0.24 -11.51
C ALA A 130 -19.03 0.54 -12.94
N GLU A 131 -17.74 0.81 -13.09
CA GLU A 131 -17.08 0.90 -14.40
C GLU A 131 -16.71 -0.48 -15.00
N GLY A 132 -17.08 -1.58 -14.33
CA GLY A 132 -16.80 -2.94 -14.79
C GLY A 132 -15.35 -3.39 -14.57
N LEU A 133 -14.57 -2.65 -13.76
CA LEU A 133 -13.19 -3.01 -13.45
C LEU A 133 -13.12 -3.91 -12.22
N GLN A 134 -12.35 -4.99 -12.32
CA GLN A 134 -12.10 -5.91 -11.21
C GLN A 134 -10.93 -5.43 -10.35
N PRO A 135 -11.01 -5.60 -9.01
CA PRO A 135 -9.89 -5.28 -8.12
C PRO A 135 -8.69 -6.18 -8.37
N ASN A 136 -7.50 -5.63 -8.13
CA ASN A 136 -6.25 -6.39 -8.04
C ASN A 136 -5.84 -6.59 -6.57
N PHE A 137 -4.70 -7.25 -6.37
CA PHE A 137 -4.12 -7.49 -5.04
C PHE A 137 -3.90 -6.19 -4.24
N VAL A 138 -3.42 -5.11 -4.86
CA VAL A 138 -3.19 -3.83 -4.16
C VAL A 138 -4.50 -3.21 -3.68
N THR A 139 -5.56 -3.31 -4.50
CA THR A 139 -6.91 -2.86 -4.14
C THR A 139 -7.42 -3.62 -2.93
N LEU A 140 -7.23 -4.95 -2.91
CA LEU A 140 -7.65 -5.79 -1.81
C LEU A 140 -6.89 -5.46 -0.51
N ILE A 141 -5.56 -5.30 -0.55
CA ILE A 141 -4.78 -4.86 0.62
C ILE A 141 -5.32 -3.53 1.18
N SER A 142 -5.61 -2.57 0.30
CA SER A 142 -6.16 -1.27 0.71
C SER A 142 -7.52 -1.40 1.40
N LEU A 143 -8.41 -2.25 0.88
CA LEU A 143 -9.70 -2.52 1.51
C LEU A 143 -9.55 -3.23 2.87
N LEU A 144 -8.74 -4.28 2.94
CA LEU A 144 -8.57 -5.10 4.14
C LEU A 144 -7.87 -4.34 5.26
N SER A 145 -6.87 -3.52 4.92
CA SER A 145 -6.21 -2.65 5.91
C SER A 145 -7.20 -1.69 6.55
N VAL A 146 -8.04 -1.00 5.78
CA VAL A 146 -9.10 -0.14 6.32
C VAL A 146 -10.07 -0.94 7.19
N CYS A 147 -10.50 -2.12 6.75
CA CYS A 147 -11.39 -2.97 7.54
C CYS A 147 -10.75 -3.34 8.89
N SER A 148 -9.46 -3.69 8.91
CA SER A 148 -8.73 -4.02 10.14
C SER A 148 -8.69 -2.84 11.11
N HIS A 149 -8.30 -1.65 10.62
CA HIS A 149 -8.19 -0.46 11.46
C HIS A 149 -9.56 0.03 11.97
N ALA A 150 -10.62 -0.10 11.16
CA ALA A 150 -11.98 0.27 11.52
C ALA A 150 -12.74 -0.81 12.31
N GLY A 151 -12.18 -2.01 12.46
CA GLY A 151 -12.85 -3.14 13.13
C GLY A 151 -14.03 -3.73 12.35
N LEU A 152 -14.06 -3.55 11.02
CA LEU A 152 -15.12 -4.05 10.12
C LEU A 152 -14.89 -5.53 9.79
N LEU A 153 -15.13 -6.40 10.77
CA LEU A 153 -14.83 -7.83 10.67
C LEU A 153 -15.59 -8.51 9.52
N THR A 154 -16.89 -8.27 9.44
CA THR A 154 -17.77 -8.91 8.46
C THR A 154 -17.40 -8.49 7.04
N GLU A 155 -17.21 -7.19 6.82
CA GLU A 155 -16.83 -6.62 5.53
C GLU A 155 -15.44 -7.11 5.09
N GLY A 156 -14.45 -7.12 6.01
CA GLY A 156 -13.11 -7.59 5.71
C GLY A 156 -13.09 -9.06 5.26
N LEU A 157 -13.80 -9.94 5.97
CA LEU A 157 -13.93 -11.35 5.58
C LEU A 157 -14.71 -11.52 4.27
N LEU A 158 -15.74 -10.71 4.04
CA LEU A 158 -16.52 -10.72 2.80
C LEU A 158 -15.66 -10.32 1.59
N TYR A 159 -14.88 -9.24 1.69
CA TYR A 159 -13.97 -8.84 0.61
C TYR A 159 -12.90 -9.89 0.34
N PHE A 160 -12.36 -10.53 1.39
CA PHE A 160 -11.40 -11.61 1.22
C PHE A 160 -12.01 -12.84 0.53
N TYR A 161 -13.25 -13.19 0.88
CA TYR A 161 -14.00 -14.26 0.20
C TYR A 161 -14.22 -13.93 -1.28
N TYR A 162 -14.73 -12.73 -1.59
CA TYR A 162 -14.96 -12.31 -2.97
C TYR A 162 -13.67 -12.26 -3.80
N ALA A 163 -12.56 -11.85 -3.20
CA ALA A 163 -11.26 -11.89 -3.85
C ALA A 163 -10.90 -13.28 -4.37
N ILE A 164 -11.08 -14.31 -3.54
CA ILE A 164 -10.70 -15.68 -3.89
C ILE A 164 -11.69 -16.27 -4.90
N HIS A 165 -12.99 -16.08 -4.69
CA HIS A 165 -14.02 -16.85 -5.40
C HIS A 165 -14.63 -16.14 -6.62
N GLU A 166 -14.76 -14.82 -6.59
CA GLU A 166 -15.35 -14.05 -7.70
C GLU A 166 -14.27 -13.39 -8.56
N TYR A 167 -13.23 -12.84 -7.93
CA TYR A 167 -12.15 -12.15 -8.63
C TYR A 167 -10.96 -13.06 -8.95
N ASN A 168 -10.98 -14.33 -8.51
CA ASN A 168 -9.93 -15.33 -8.74
C ASN A 168 -8.52 -14.84 -8.37
N LEU A 169 -8.43 -14.00 -7.34
CA LEU A 169 -7.16 -13.53 -6.80
C LEU A 169 -6.57 -14.61 -5.90
N ILE A 170 -5.26 -14.81 -6.00
CA ILE A 170 -4.49 -15.67 -5.09
C ILE A 170 -3.91 -14.75 -4.00
N PRO A 171 -4.42 -14.80 -2.75
CA PRO A 171 -3.93 -13.90 -1.72
C PRO A 171 -2.50 -14.25 -1.31
N CYS A 172 -1.63 -13.24 -1.27
CA CYS A 172 -0.30 -13.30 -0.67
C CYS A 172 -0.31 -13.01 0.84
N VAL A 173 0.86 -13.15 1.47
CA VAL A 173 1.03 -13.02 2.93
C VAL A 173 0.51 -11.69 3.48
N GLU A 174 0.62 -10.59 2.74
CA GLU A 174 0.15 -9.26 3.14
C GLU A 174 -1.38 -9.22 3.32
N HIS A 175 -2.14 -9.95 2.52
CA HIS A 175 -3.59 -10.06 2.69
C HIS A 175 -3.92 -10.87 3.95
N TYR A 176 -3.22 -11.98 4.16
CA TYR A 176 -3.38 -12.80 5.36
C TYR A 176 -2.99 -12.03 6.63
N THR A 177 -1.96 -11.18 6.58
CA THR A 177 -1.60 -10.27 7.67
C THR A 177 -2.76 -9.35 8.02
N CYS A 178 -3.42 -8.74 7.01
CA CYS A 178 -4.56 -7.86 7.27
C CYS A 178 -5.74 -8.62 7.90
N ILE A 179 -6.04 -9.85 7.47
CA ILE A 179 -7.12 -10.66 8.05
C ILE A 179 -6.75 -11.16 9.45
N ALA A 180 -5.50 -11.56 9.68
CA ALA A 180 -5.01 -11.96 11.00
C ALA A 180 -5.07 -10.79 12.01
N ASP A 181 -4.64 -9.59 11.59
CA ASP A 181 -4.78 -8.37 12.39
C ASP A 181 -6.25 -8.05 12.68
N LEU A 182 -7.14 -8.15 11.69
CA LEU A 182 -8.58 -7.91 11.85
C LEU A 182 -9.22 -8.90 12.84
N LEU A 183 -8.94 -10.20 12.70
CA LEU A 183 -9.41 -11.25 13.60
C LEU A 183 -8.85 -11.06 15.01
N GLY A 184 -7.56 -10.78 15.13
CA GLY A 184 -6.87 -10.53 16.39
C GLY A 184 -7.45 -9.32 17.13
N ARG A 185 -7.68 -8.20 16.43
CA ARG A 185 -8.32 -7.00 17.00
C ARG A 185 -9.73 -7.26 17.51
N ALA A 186 -10.47 -8.17 16.85
CA ALA A 186 -11.81 -8.60 17.23
C ALA A 186 -11.83 -9.70 18.32
N GLY A 187 -10.67 -10.20 18.76
CA GLY A 187 -10.58 -11.23 19.80
C GLY A 187 -10.68 -12.67 19.30
N HIS A 188 -10.70 -12.89 17.98
CA HIS A 188 -10.76 -14.22 17.36
C HIS A 188 -9.35 -14.74 17.03
N ILE A 189 -8.47 -14.79 18.03
CA ILE A 189 -7.06 -15.15 17.87
C ILE A 189 -6.90 -16.60 17.40
N ASP A 190 -7.75 -17.51 17.90
CA ASP A 190 -7.83 -18.91 17.48
C ASP A 190 -8.06 -19.05 15.97
N LYS A 191 -8.97 -18.25 15.42
CA LYS A 191 -9.27 -18.21 13.98
C LYS A 191 -8.10 -17.61 13.20
N ALA A 192 -7.43 -16.60 13.74
CA ALA A 192 -6.24 -16.01 13.11
C ALA A 192 -5.12 -17.05 12.97
N VAL A 193 -4.80 -17.80 14.04
CA VAL A 193 -3.78 -18.87 14.00
C VAL A 193 -4.19 -19.99 13.05
N THR A 194 -5.47 -20.40 13.08
CA THR A 194 -5.99 -21.42 12.15
C THR A 194 -5.87 -20.99 10.69
N LEU A 195 -6.13 -19.71 10.40
CA LEU A 195 -5.96 -19.14 9.06
C LEU A 195 -4.50 -19.24 8.59
N ILE A 196 -3.56 -18.86 9.47
CA ILE A 196 -2.13 -18.88 9.17
C ILE A 196 -1.64 -20.29 8.89
N GLN A 197 -2.12 -21.29 9.64
CA GLN A 197 -1.76 -22.69 9.42
C GLN A 197 -2.29 -23.25 8.09
N LYS A 198 -3.41 -22.71 7.59
CA LYS A 198 -4.06 -23.17 6.35
C LYS A 198 -3.65 -22.37 5.12
N MET A 199 -2.91 -21.29 5.29
CA MET A 199 -2.58 -20.42 4.17
C MET A 199 -1.55 -21.10 3.23
N PRO A 200 -1.64 -20.86 1.91
CA PRO A 200 -0.78 -21.53 0.92
C PRO A 200 0.62 -20.92 0.81
N CYS A 201 0.92 -19.85 1.57
CA CYS A 201 2.18 -19.12 1.52
C CYS A 201 2.92 -19.17 2.86
N HIS A 202 4.20 -18.81 2.87
CA HIS A 202 5.00 -18.80 4.09
C HIS A 202 4.64 -17.62 5.00
N PRO A 203 4.41 -17.85 6.31
CA PRO A 203 4.16 -16.79 7.27
C PRO A 203 5.33 -15.81 7.38
N SER A 204 5.02 -14.52 7.50
CA SER A 204 6.01 -13.48 7.76
C SER A 204 6.07 -13.13 9.24
N ILE A 205 7.19 -12.52 9.67
CA ILE A 205 7.34 -11.99 11.04
C ILE A 205 6.23 -10.97 11.35
N GLY A 206 5.90 -10.09 10.40
CA GLY A 206 4.85 -9.08 10.55
C GLY A 206 3.47 -9.69 10.82
N LEU A 207 3.16 -10.82 10.18
CA LEU A 207 1.92 -11.54 10.39
C LEU A 207 1.84 -12.15 11.80
N TRP A 208 2.90 -12.76 12.29
CA TRP A 208 2.93 -13.29 13.65
C TRP A 208 2.96 -12.18 14.72
N LEU A 209 3.58 -11.03 14.43
CA LEU A 209 3.48 -9.84 15.29
C LEU A 209 2.04 -9.37 15.46
N SER A 210 1.23 -9.38 14.40
CA SER A 210 -0.21 -9.06 14.51
C SER A 210 -0.94 -10.00 15.47
N VAL A 211 -0.64 -11.31 15.42
CA VAL A 211 -1.22 -12.29 16.35
C VAL A 211 -0.72 -12.06 17.78
N LEU A 212 0.59 -11.87 17.97
CA LEU A 212 1.18 -11.65 19.29
C LEU A 212 0.66 -10.37 19.94
N GLY A 213 0.50 -9.29 19.17
CA GLY A 213 -0.12 -8.05 19.63
C GLY A 213 -1.59 -8.25 20.05
N ALA A 214 -2.33 -9.11 19.35
CA ALA A 214 -3.68 -9.50 19.76
C ALA A 214 -3.67 -10.33 21.05
N CYS A 215 -2.78 -11.30 21.18
CA CYS A 215 -2.60 -12.10 22.39
C CYS A 215 -2.31 -11.21 23.61
N LYS A 216 -1.44 -10.21 23.45
CA LYS A 216 -1.18 -9.18 24.47
C LYS A 216 -2.43 -8.41 24.83
N LYS A 217 -3.19 -7.93 23.84
CA LYS A 217 -4.43 -7.17 24.09
C LYS A 217 -5.48 -7.99 24.86
N TRP A 218 -5.60 -9.28 24.56
CA TRP A 218 -6.66 -10.13 25.11
C TRP A 218 -6.21 -11.07 26.23
N GLY A 219 -4.92 -11.06 26.60
CA GLY A 219 -4.36 -11.89 27.67
C GLY A 219 -4.22 -13.38 27.33
N ASP A 220 -4.11 -13.75 26.06
CA ASP A 220 -3.98 -15.16 25.64
C ASP A 220 -2.50 -15.61 25.62
N THR A 221 -2.06 -16.26 26.70
CA THR A 221 -0.67 -16.76 26.81
C THR A 221 -0.35 -17.87 25.85
N ASN A 222 -1.32 -18.76 25.62
CA ASN A 222 -1.07 -20.01 24.93
C ASN A 222 -0.83 -19.73 23.46
N LEU A 223 -1.72 -18.95 22.85
CA LEU A 223 -1.54 -18.52 21.46
C LEU A 223 -0.43 -17.46 21.34
N GLY A 224 -0.18 -16.68 22.40
CA GLY A 224 1.00 -15.79 22.48
C GLY A 224 2.31 -16.56 22.36
N GLN A 225 2.46 -17.68 23.07
CA GLN A 225 3.63 -18.54 22.99
C GLN A 225 3.80 -19.16 21.61
N VAL A 226 2.71 -19.65 21.00
CA VAL A 226 2.74 -20.19 19.63
C VAL A 226 3.23 -19.13 18.63
N ALA A 227 2.70 -17.91 18.70
CA ALA A 227 3.13 -16.82 17.82
C ALA A 227 4.60 -16.47 18.03
N PHE A 228 5.06 -16.38 19.29
CA PHE A 228 6.44 -16.10 19.64
C PHE A 228 7.40 -17.17 19.11
N GLU A 229 7.13 -18.45 19.34
CA GLU A 229 7.98 -19.55 18.88
C GLU A 229 8.13 -19.58 17.35
N ASN A 230 7.03 -19.35 16.62
CA ASN A 230 7.07 -19.26 15.16
C ASN A 230 7.89 -18.06 14.66
N MET A 231 7.89 -16.93 15.39
CA MET A 231 8.73 -15.78 15.04
C MET A 231 10.21 -16.04 15.25
N ILE A 232 10.60 -16.63 16.39
CA ILE A 232 12.01 -16.91 16.69
C ILE A 232 12.60 -17.95 15.72
N GLN A 233 11.77 -18.87 15.20
CA GLN A 233 12.18 -19.78 14.13
C GLN A 233 12.49 -19.06 12.80
N LEU A 234 11.86 -17.92 12.54
CA LEU A 234 12.12 -17.11 11.34
C LEU A 234 13.32 -16.17 11.53
N ASP A 235 13.37 -15.48 12.68
CA ASP A 235 14.45 -14.57 13.05
C ASP A 235 14.48 -14.42 14.58
N ASP A 236 15.60 -14.80 15.20
CA ASP A 236 15.81 -14.76 16.64
C ASP A 236 16.13 -13.34 17.18
N ARG A 237 16.28 -12.35 16.29
CA ARG A 237 16.65 -10.97 16.65
C ARG A 237 15.46 -10.03 16.77
N VAL A 238 14.24 -10.54 16.62
CA VAL A 238 13.02 -9.73 16.65
C VAL A 238 12.71 -9.28 18.08
N SER A 239 13.27 -8.14 18.49
CA SER A 239 13.12 -7.57 19.83
C SER A 239 11.66 -7.35 20.24
N ALA A 240 10.81 -6.95 19.30
CA ALA A 240 9.37 -6.76 19.53
C ALA A 240 8.70 -8.04 20.06
N ALA A 241 9.12 -9.23 19.58
CA ALA A 241 8.57 -10.51 20.01
C ALA A 241 8.80 -10.74 21.51
N TYR A 242 10.02 -10.50 21.98
CA TYR A 242 10.40 -10.67 23.38
C TYR A 242 9.70 -9.66 24.28
N ILE A 243 9.58 -8.40 23.83
CA ILE A 243 8.90 -7.35 24.56
C ILE A 243 7.41 -7.69 24.74
N ASP A 244 6.73 -8.08 23.67
CA ASP A 244 5.30 -8.40 23.75
C ASP A 244 5.04 -9.68 24.55
N MET A 245 5.88 -10.70 24.42
CA MET A 245 5.78 -11.91 25.25
C MET A 245 6.02 -11.62 26.74
N HIS A 246 6.98 -10.76 27.07
CA HIS A 246 7.21 -10.33 28.45
C HIS A 246 5.98 -9.60 29.02
N ASN A 247 5.40 -8.69 28.26
CA ASN A 247 4.21 -7.95 28.67
C ASN A 247 3.01 -8.88 28.92
N ILE A 248 2.77 -9.86 28.04
CA ILE A 248 1.72 -10.88 28.21
C ILE A 248 1.85 -11.57 29.59
N TYR A 249 3.06 -12.00 29.96
CA TYR A 249 3.28 -12.65 31.26
C TYR A 249 3.21 -11.69 32.45
N ALA A 250 3.56 -10.42 32.27
CA ALA A 250 3.50 -9.41 33.32
C ALA A 250 2.05 -9.07 33.69
N ASP A 251 1.18 -8.90 32.69
CA ASP A 251 -0.23 -8.52 32.88
C ASP A 251 -1.03 -9.60 33.65
N ILE A 252 -0.66 -10.87 33.50
CA ILE A 252 -1.30 -11.99 34.21
C ILE A 252 -0.91 -12.05 35.67
N ARG A 253 0.31 -11.61 36.01
CA ARG A 253 0.78 -11.56 37.40
C ARG A 253 0.16 -10.40 38.19
N ALA A 254 -0.50 -9.47 37.52
CA ALA A 254 -1.16 -8.32 38.12
C ALA A 254 -2.67 -8.53 38.39
N GLN A 255 -3.23 -9.68 37.99
CA GLN A 255 -4.62 -10.10 38.23
C GLN A 255 -4.69 -11.10 39.39
#